data_AF-A0A9X5CIT1-F1
#
_entry.id   AF-A0A9X5CIT1-F1
#
_cell.length_a   1.000
_cell.length_b   1.000
_cell.length_c   1.000
_cell.angle_alpha   90.00
_cell.angle_beta   90.00
_cell.angle_gamma   90.00
#
_symmetry.space_group_name_H-M   'P 1'
#
loop_
_entity.id
_entity.type
_entity.pdbx_description
1 polymer ?
#
loop_
_entity_poly.entity_id
_entity_poly.type
_entity_poly.pdbx_seq_one_letter_code
_entity_poly.pdbx_strand_id
1 'polypeptide(L)'
;NAGWRAAGDAPWIVFLDDDVVPGPTWADDLALDLAGASVATAGITARVEVPLPADRVPTDWERNVAGLAEARWITADMAYRRKALEAVGGFDERFRRAFREDADLALRVLDAGWTLAEGRRTTTHPVRPADRWVSVRLQAGNADDVLMTRLHGRDWWRRAGAPRGRLRLHLAVTSAGFAAAV
;
A
#
# COMPACT_ATOMS: atom_id res chain seq x y z
N ASN A 1 7.72 4.06 -12.28
CA ASN A 1 9.01 3.63 -12.87
C ASN A 1 9.95 4.76 -13.26
N ALA A 2 9.50 5.78 -13.99
CA ALA A 2 10.38 6.86 -14.47
C ALA A 2 11.23 7.50 -13.36
N GLY A 3 10.62 7.83 -12.21
CA GLY A 3 11.31 8.47 -11.08
C GLY A 3 12.49 7.65 -10.54
N TRP A 4 12.29 6.37 -10.22
CA TRP A 4 13.38 5.55 -9.67
C TRP A 4 14.49 5.29 -10.70
N ARG A 5 14.17 5.23 -11.99
CA ARG A 5 15.19 5.11 -13.05
C ARG A 5 16.01 6.39 -13.20
N ALA A 6 15.40 7.56 -12.97
CA ALA A 6 16.06 8.85 -13.04
C ALA A 6 16.91 9.18 -11.80
N ALA A 7 16.74 8.47 -10.69
CA ALA A 7 17.42 8.72 -9.41
C ALA A 7 18.93 8.34 -9.39
N GLY A 8 19.58 8.23 -10.55
CA GLY A 8 21.00 7.89 -10.68
C GLY A 8 21.39 6.57 -10.02
N ASP A 9 22.62 6.47 -9.52
CA ASP A 9 23.19 5.22 -8.97
C ASP A 9 22.90 5.01 -7.47
N ALA A 10 21.91 5.70 -6.92
CA ALA A 10 21.52 5.52 -5.52
C ALA A 10 21.16 4.04 -5.25
N PRO A 11 21.77 3.39 -4.24
CA PRO A 11 21.53 1.96 -3.96
C PRO A 11 20.15 1.70 -3.37
N TRP A 12 19.53 2.74 -2.80
CA TRP A 12 18.19 2.73 -2.23
C TRP A 12 17.35 3.82 -2.86
N ILE A 13 16.10 3.50 -3.14
CA ILE A 13 15.07 4.38 -3.65
C ILE A 13 13.98 4.47 -2.61
N VAL A 14 13.67 5.68 -2.15
CA VAL A 14 12.62 5.91 -1.17
C VAL A 14 11.43 6.51 -1.88
N PHE A 15 10.30 5.80 -1.83
CA PHE A 15 9.01 6.26 -2.31
C PHE A 15 8.27 6.91 -1.15
N LEU A 16 7.70 8.09 -1.41
CA LEU A 16 6.80 8.81 -0.52
C LEU A 16 5.59 9.24 -1.36
N ASP A 17 4.39 9.05 -0.82
CA ASP A 17 3.20 9.63 -1.42
C ASP A 17 3.20 11.16 -1.26
N ASP A 18 2.44 11.85 -2.11
CA ASP A 18 2.45 13.32 -2.14
C ASP A 18 1.62 13.95 -1.01
N ASP A 19 0.89 13.14 -0.26
CA ASP A 19 0.01 13.56 0.82
C ASP A 19 0.40 13.05 2.20
N VAL A 20 1.61 12.50 2.35
CA VAL A 20 2.15 12.09 3.65
C VAL A 20 3.02 13.16 4.29
N VAL A 21 3.15 13.08 5.61
CA VAL A 21 3.99 13.95 6.43
C VAL A 21 5.02 13.10 7.18
N PRO A 22 6.28 13.07 6.73
CA PRO A 22 7.37 12.43 7.44
C PRO A 22 7.53 12.96 8.87
N GLY A 23 7.80 12.08 9.83
CA GLY A 23 8.04 12.45 11.22
C GLY A 23 9.31 13.31 11.40
N PRO A 24 9.47 13.98 12.56
CA PRO A 24 10.60 14.87 12.81
C PRO A 24 11.97 14.16 12.80
N THR A 25 12.02 12.86 13.10
CA THR A 25 13.23 12.02 13.11
C THR A 25 13.38 11.18 11.84
N TRP A 26 12.55 11.41 10.83
CA TRP A 26 12.41 10.50 9.69
C TRP A 26 13.72 10.18 8.97
N ALA A 27 14.57 11.17 8.73
CA ALA A 27 15.84 10.97 8.01
C ALA A 27 16.84 10.12 8.81
N ASP A 28 16.94 10.37 10.12
CA ASP A 28 17.81 9.60 11.02
C ASP A 28 17.30 8.16 11.16
N ASP A 29 15.99 8.00 11.33
CA ASP A 29 15.35 6.69 11.41
C ASP A 29 15.48 5.90 10.10
N LEU A 30 15.36 6.57 8.94
CA LEU A 30 15.65 5.96 7.63
C LEU A 30 17.10 5.51 7.56
N ALA A 31 18.07 6.34 7.95
CA ALA A 31 19.47 5.96 7.93
C ALA A 31 19.74 4.71 8.80
N LEU A 32 19.09 4.63 9.97
CA LEU A 32 19.17 3.46 10.86
C LEU A 32 18.49 2.22 10.27
N ASP A 33 17.31 2.38 9.66
CA ASP A 33 16.63 1.31 8.92
C ASP A 33 17.54 0.71 7.83
N LEU A 34 18.15 1.58 7.01
CA LEU A 34 19.02 1.17 5.91
C LEU A 34 20.33 0.53 6.41
N ALA A 35 20.91 1.04 7.50
CA ALA A 35 22.10 0.47 8.11
C ALA A 35 21.85 -0.92 8.75
N GLY A 36 20.64 -1.14 9.27
CA GLY A 36 20.21 -2.43 9.82
C GLY A 36 19.82 -3.47 8.76
N ALA A 37 19.74 -3.08 7.49
CA ALA A 37 19.29 -3.95 6.40
C ALA A 37 20.32 -5.04 6.09
N SER A 38 19.89 -6.30 6.12
CA SER A 38 20.71 -7.43 5.64
C SER A 38 20.93 -7.36 4.13
N VAL A 39 21.88 -8.13 3.60
CA VAL A 39 22.07 -8.27 2.15
C VAL A 39 20.82 -8.77 1.42
N ALA A 40 19.95 -9.55 2.11
CA ALA A 40 18.70 -10.08 1.56
C ALA A 40 17.52 -9.10 1.69
N THR A 41 17.66 -8.00 2.43
CA THR A 41 16.58 -7.02 2.61
C THR A 41 16.45 -6.19 1.34
N ALA A 42 15.35 -6.36 0.62
CA ALA A 42 15.01 -5.61 -0.58
C ALA A 42 14.19 -4.36 -0.28
N GLY A 43 13.37 -4.35 0.77
CA GLY A 43 12.55 -3.20 1.08
C GLY A 43 12.23 -3.04 2.55
N ILE A 44 11.99 -1.80 2.96
CA ILE A 44 11.70 -1.41 4.35
C ILE A 44 10.54 -0.43 4.34
N THR A 45 9.40 -0.84 4.88
CA THR A 45 8.21 0.02 5.01
C THR A 45 8.32 0.88 6.26
N ALA A 46 7.83 2.12 6.23
CA ALA A 46 7.68 2.92 7.44
C ALA A 46 6.51 2.44 8.29
N ARG A 47 6.43 2.98 9.51
CA ARG A 47 5.23 2.93 10.35
C ARG A 47 4.32 4.07 9.94
N VAL A 48 3.19 3.73 9.33
CA VAL A 48 2.21 4.71 8.86
C VAL A 48 1.18 4.96 9.95
N GLU A 49 0.98 6.24 10.30
CA GLU A 49 -0.02 6.67 11.27
C GLU A 49 -1.14 7.42 10.56
N VAL A 50 -2.40 7.03 10.82
CA VAL A 50 -3.57 7.71 10.27
C VAL A 50 -4.37 8.31 11.42
N PRO A 51 -4.32 9.65 11.62
CA PRO A 51 -5.03 10.29 12.72
C PRO A 51 -6.54 10.25 12.46
N LEU A 52 -7.28 9.67 13.41
CA LEU A 52 -8.74 9.63 13.41
C LEU A 52 -9.31 10.67 14.39
N PRO A 53 -10.54 11.16 14.17
CA PRO A 53 -11.20 12.09 15.09
C PRO A 53 -11.40 11.45 16.47
N ALA A 54 -11.08 12.20 17.52
CA ALA A 54 -11.24 11.76 18.92
C ALA A 54 -12.61 12.12 19.50
N ASP A 55 -13.31 13.07 18.89
CA ASP A 55 -14.55 13.69 19.36
C ASP A 55 -15.83 13.11 18.72
N ARG A 56 -15.68 12.29 17.68
CA ARG A 56 -16.81 11.67 16.97
C ARG A 56 -16.44 10.32 16.35
N VAL A 57 -17.47 9.56 15.99
CA VAL A 57 -17.29 8.32 15.23
C VAL A 57 -16.67 8.63 13.85
N PRO A 58 -15.62 7.91 13.45
CA PRO A 58 -15.05 8.05 12.11
C PRO A 58 -16.07 7.71 11.01
N THR A 59 -16.02 8.44 9.91
CA THR A 59 -16.76 8.18 8.68
C THR A 59 -16.27 6.91 7.98
N ASP A 60 -17.02 6.43 6.98
CA ASP A 60 -16.56 5.31 6.15
C ASP A 60 -15.24 5.61 5.44
N TRP A 61 -15.09 6.83 4.94
CA TRP A 61 -13.88 7.29 4.30
C TRP A 61 -12.67 7.30 5.26
N GLU A 62 -12.84 7.85 6.45
CA GLU A 62 -11.77 7.87 7.47
C GLU A 62 -11.35 6.45 7.88
N ARG A 63 -12.32 5.53 8.04
CA ARG A 63 -11.99 4.12 8.30
C ARG A 63 -11.29 3.44 7.14
N ASN A 64 -11.62 3.81 5.90
CA ASN A 64 -10.96 3.28 4.71
C ASN A 64 -9.49 3.72 4.68
N VAL A 65 -9.21 5.01 4.89
CA VAL A 65 -7.84 5.54 4.95
C VAL A 65 -7.08 4.99 6.16
N ALA A 66 -7.74 4.82 7.31
CA ALA A 66 -7.11 4.20 8.50
C ALA A 66 -6.58 2.78 8.24
N GLY A 67 -7.12 2.08 7.24
CA GLY A 67 -6.60 0.79 6.79
C GLY A 67 -5.14 0.85 6.30
N LEU A 68 -4.64 2.02 5.89
CA LEU A 68 -3.24 2.21 5.49
C LEU A 68 -2.26 2.01 6.65
N ALA A 69 -2.66 2.28 7.88
CA ALA A 69 -1.81 2.08 9.06
C ALA A 69 -1.47 0.59 9.31
N GLU A 70 -2.33 -0.31 8.85
CA GLU A 70 -2.16 -1.77 8.98
C GLU A 70 -1.77 -2.43 7.65
N ALA A 71 -1.74 -1.67 6.56
CA ALA A 71 -1.50 -2.20 5.23
C ALA A 71 -0.01 -2.53 5.06
N ARG A 72 0.26 -3.70 4.48
CA ARG A 72 1.63 -4.16 4.25
C ARG A 72 2.12 -3.77 2.87
N TRP A 73 3.37 -3.31 2.88
CA TRP A 73 4.19 -2.97 1.72
C TRP A 73 3.71 -1.79 0.89
N ILE A 74 2.86 -0.93 1.46
CA ILE A 74 2.34 0.26 0.78
C ILE A 74 3.45 1.26 0.49
N THR A 75 3.35 1.94 -0.65
CA THR A 75 4.35 2.92 -1.09
C THR A 75 4.18 4.32 -0.49
N ALA A 76 3.22 4.49 0.44
CA ALA A 76 3.06 5.72 1.22
C ALA A 76 4.39 6.17 1.85
N ASP A 77 5.16 5.21 2.35
CA ASP A 77 6.57 5.40 2.68
C ASP A 77 7.31 4.06 2.66
N MET A 78 8.03 3.82 1.57
CA MET A 78 8.72 2.55 1.31
C MET A 78 10.11 2.77 0.70
N ALA A 79 11.14 2.26 1.35
CA ALA A 79 12.49 2.20 0.79
C ALA A 79 12.69 0.87 0.09
N TYR A 80 13.10 0.88 -1.19
CA TYR A 80 13.47 -0.30 -1.96
C TYR A 80 14.93 -0.23 -2.40
N ARG A 81 15.63 -1.36 -2.32
CA ARG A 81 16.97 -1.52 -2.87
C ARG A 81 16.87 -1.49 -4.39
N ARG A 82 17.67 -0.66 -5.05
CA ARG A 82 17.70 -0.52 -6.51
C ARG A 82 17.84 -1.87 -7.21
N LYS A 83 18.77 -2.71 -6.75
CA LYS A 83 18.98 -4.05 -7.30
C LYS A 83 17.73 -4.94 -7.26
N ALA A 84 16.91 -4.81 -6.22
CA ALA A 84 15.67 -5.57 -6.12
C ALA A 84 14.64 -5.06 -7.14
N LEU A 85 14.50 -3.73 -7.29
CA LEU A 85 13.65 -3.13 -8.33
C LEU A 85 14.08 -3.58 -9.73
N GLU A 86 15.38 -3.55 -10.02
CA GLU A 86 15.94 -3.99 -11.30
C GLU A 86 15.67 -5.47 -11.55
N ALA A 87 15.90 -6.33 -10.55
CA ALA A 87 15.69 -7.77 -10.66
C ALA A 87 14.24 -8.15 -11.00
N VAL A 88 13.26 -7.38 -10.53
CA VAL A 88 11.84 -7.64 -10.78
C VAL A 88 11.24 -6.76 -11.88
N GLY A 89 12.02 -5.88 -12.51
CA GLY A 89 11.58 -4.98 -13.57
C GLY A 89 10.82 -3.72 -13.11
N GLY A 90 10.84 -3.41 -11.81
CA GLY A 90 10.13 -2.28 -11.21
C GLY A 90 8.64 -2.53 -11.04
N PHE A 91 7.83 -1.47 -11.09
CA PHE A 91 6.36 -1.56 -11.03
C PHE A 91 5.80 -2.10 -12.35
N ASP A 92 4.73 -2.89 -12.27
CA ASP A 92 3.99 -3.33 -13.44
C ASP A 92 3.03 -2.21 -13.91
N GLU A 93 3.31 -1.65 -15.08
CA GLU A 93 2.58 -0.47 -15.61
C GLU A 93 1.16 -0.80 -16.10
N ARG A 94 0.72 -2.07 -15.98
CA ARG A 94 -0.68 -2.45 -16.15
C ARG A 94 -1.55 -1.97 -14.99
N PHE A 95 -0.98 -1.78 -13.80
CA PHE A 95 -1.66 -1.10 -12.69
C PHE A 95 -1.64 0.41 -12.95
N ARG A 96 -2.81 0.97 -13.26
CA ARG A 96 -2.96 2.38 -13.66
C ARG A 96 -3.46 3.29 -12.53
N ARG A 97 -3.77 2.69 -11.39
CA ARG A 97 -4.25 3.37 -10.18
C ARG A 97 -3.25 3.07 -9.08
N ALA A 98 -3.20 3.95 -8.08
CA ALA A 98 -2.59 3.64 -6.79
C ALA A 98 -3.49 2.64 -6.06
N PHE A 99 -3.45 1.39 -6.53
CA PHE A 99 -4.21 0.25 -6.04
C PHE A 99 -3.54 -1.05 -6.53
N ARG A 100 -2.99 -1.85 -5.60
CA ARG A 100 -2.35 -3.17 -5.80
C ARG A 100 -0.99 -3.19 -6.48
N GLU A 101 -0.52 -2.11 -7.07
CA GLU A 101 0.80 -2.01 -7.68
C GLU A 101 1.93 -2.28 -6.67
N ASP A 102 1.70 -1.88 -5.42
CA ASP A 102 2.55 -2.09 -4.26
C ASP A 102 2.60 -3.56 -3.84
N ALA A 103 1.44 -4.19 -3.72
CA ALA A 103 1.28 -5.61 -3.39
C ALA A 103 1.86 -6.49 -4.50
N ASP A 104 1.65 -6.16 -5.76
CA ASP A 104 2.26 -6.84 -6.91
C ASP A 104 3.79 -6.78 -6.83
N LEU A 105 4.35 -5.58 -6.65
CA LEU A 105 5.80 -5.39 -6.53
C LEU A 105 6.36 -6.19 -5.35
N ALA A 106 5.72 -6.10 -4.19
CA ALA A 106 6.14 -6.81 -2.99
C ALA A 106 6.14 -8.33 -3.20
N LEU A 107 5.10 -8.89 -3.81
CA LEU A 107 5.04 -10.32 -4.11
C LEU A 107 6.13 -10.76 -5.09
N ARG A 108 6.38 -10.00 -6.15
CA ARG A 108 7.48 -10.31 -7.08
C ARG A 108 8.85 -10.24 -6.41
N VAL A 109 9.06 -9.29 -5.51
CA VAL A 109 10.30 -9.17 -4.72
C VAL A 109 10.48 -10.36 -3.79
N LEU A 110 9.42 -10.77 -3.08
CA LEU A 110 9.45 -11.95 -2.21
C LEU A 110 9.68 -13.25 -3.00
N ASP A 111 9.02 -13.40 -4.15
CA ASP A 111 9.16 -14.59 -5.02
C ASP A 111 10.55 -14.69 -5.65
N ALA A 112 11.25 -13.55 -5.81
CA ALA A 112 12.65 -13.50 -6.22
C ALA A 112 13.65 -13.83 -5.08
N GLY A 113 13.16 -14.21 -3.89
CA GLY A 113 13.97 -14.66 -2.76
C GLY A 113 14.47 -13.55 -1.84
N TRP A 114 14.01 -12.31 -2.03
CA TRP A 114 14.33 -11.21 -1.13
C TRP A 114 13.41 -11.17 0.09
N THR A 115 13.81 -10.41 1.11
CA THR A 115 12.97 -10.11 2.27
C THR A 115 12.50 -8.66 2.29
N LEU A 116 11.33 -8.44 2.89
CA LEU A 116 10.78 -7.13 3.20
C LEU A 116 10.69 -6.98 4.72
N ALA A 117 11.03 -5.81 5.23
CA ALA A 117 11.08 -5.51 6.65
C ALA A 117 10.19 -4.32 7.01
N GLU A 118 9.81 -4.25 8.28
CA GLU A 118 9.21 -3.06 8.88
C GLU A 118 10.30 -2.22 9.52
N GLY A 119 10.34 -0.95 9.15
CA GLY A 119 11.26 0.03 9.68
C GLY A 119 10.74 0.68 10.97
N ARG A 120 11.57 1.57 11.50
CA ARG A 120 11.24 2.35 12.68
C ARG A 120 10.74 3.75 12.35
N ARG A 121 11.06 4.28 11.17
CA ARG A 121 10.65 5.64 10.78
C ARG A 121 9.13 5.75 10.74
N THR A 122 8.61 6.89 11.19
CA THR A 122 7.19 7.16 11.25
C THR A 122 6.79 8.19 10.21
N THR A 123 5.62 7.99 9.62
CA THR A 123 5.05 8.88 8.60
C THR A 123 3.55 8.98 8.80
N THR A 124 3.03 10.20 8.90
CA THR A 124 1.61 10.46 9.05
C THR A 124 0.94 10.51 7.70
N HIS A 125 -0.13 9.75 7.51
CA HIS A 125 -1.01 9.85 6.35
C HIS A 125 -2.33 10.53 6.77
N PRO A 126 -2.47 11.85 6.62
CA PRO A 126 -3.68 12.57 6.97
C PRO A 126 -4.87 12.09 6.13
N VAL A 127 -6.06 12.10 6.71
CA VAL A 127 -7.30 11.87 5.97
C VAL A 127 -7.67 13.14 5.21
N ARG A 128 -7.58 13.10 3.88
CA ARG A 128 -7.97 14.25 3.04
C ARG A 128 -9.49 14.40 2.98
N PRO A 129 -10.02 15.63 2.83
CA PRO A 129 -11.43 15.82 2.53
C PRO A 129 -11.83 15.06 1.27
N ALA A 130 -12.97 14.39 1.32
CA ALA A 130 -13.52 13.65 0.18
C ALA A 130 -15.02 13.93 0.03
N ASP A 131 -15.50 13.94 -1.21
CA ASP A 131 -16.93 14.10 -1.46
C ASP A 131 -17.72 12.80 -1.21
N ARG A 132 -19.06 12.93 -1.19
CA ARG A 132 -20.00 11.84 -0.89
C ARG A 132 -19.91 10.61 -1.79
N TRP A 133 -19.26 10.70 -2.96
CA TRP A 133 -19.14 9.60 -3.92
C TRP A 133 -17.79 8.89 -3.85
N VAL A 134 -16.92 9.24 -2.90
CA VAL A 134 -15.57 8.66 -2.77
C VAL A 134 -15.60 7.14 -2.67
N SER A 135 -16.44 6.55 -1.82
CA SER A 135 -16.51 5.10 -1.64
C SER A 135 -16.91 4.36 -2.91
N VAL A 136 -17.73 4.98 -3.78
CA VAL A 136 -18.13 4.41 -5.09
C VAL A 136 -16.97 4.49 -6.09
N ARG A 137 -16.29 5.64 -6.18
CA ARG A 137 -15.14 5.78 -7.10
C ARG A 137 -14.01 4.83 -6.76
N LEU A 138 -13.74 4.61 -5.47
CA LEU A 138 -12.72 3.67 -5.01
C LEU A 138 -13.00 2.22 -5.42
N GLN A 139 -14.26 1.85 -5.68
CA GLN A 139 -14.57 0.50 -6.17
C GLN A 139 -13.93 0.19 -7.51
N ALA A 140 -13.59 1.20 -8.32
CA ALA A 140 -12.89 1.01 -9.58
C ALA A 140 -11.49 0.39 -9.39
N GLY A 141 -10.86 0.55 -8.22
CA GLY A 141 -9.60 -0.11 -7.89
C GLY A 141 -9.72 -1.63 -7.84
N ASN A 142 -10.86 -2.17 -7.38
CA ASN A 142 -11.04 -3.63 -7.26
C ASN A 142 -10.92 -4.39 -8.60
N ALA A 143 -10.97 -3.69 -9.75
CA ALA A 143 -10.67 -4.31 -11.04
C ALA A 143 -9.27 -4.93 -11.08
N ASP A 144 -8.30 -4.34 -10.35
CA ASP A 144 -6.92 -4.80 -10.32
C ASP A 144 -6.77 -6.14 -9.55
N ASP A 145 -7.75 -6.53 -8.72
CA ASP A 145 -7.77 -7.84 -8.06
C ASP A 145 -7.83 -9.02 -9.06
N VAL A 146 -8.43 -8.79 -10.24
CA VAL A 146 -8.47 -9.77 -11.34
C VAL A 146 -7.07 -9.97 -11.90
N LEU A 147 -6.34 -8.88 -12.12
CA LEU A 147 -4.95 -8.93 -12.57
C LEU A 147 -4.07 -9.60 -11.49
N MET A 148 -4.22 -9.22 -10.23
CA MET A 148 -3.52 -9.86 -9.11
C MET A 148 -3.77 -11.37 -9.06
N THR A 149 -5.02 -11.80 -9.25
CA THR A 149 -5.35 -13.24 -9.30
C THR A 149 -4.68 -13.95 -10.47
N ARG A 150 -4.58 -13.29 -11.62
CA ARG A 150 -3.91 -13.83 -12.81
C ARG A 150 -2.40 -13.92 -12.61
N LEU A 151 -1.77 -12.94 -11.96
CA LEU A 151 -0.31 -12.87 -11.79
C LEU A 151 0.18 -13.73 -10.62
N HIS A 152 -0.54 -13.73 -9.51
CA HIS A 152 -0.09 -14.25 -8.21
C HIS A 152 -0.91 -15.41 -7.68
N GLY A 153 -1.95 -15.83 -8.41
CA GLY A 153 -2.87 -16.90 -7.99
C GLY A 153 -3.94 -16.42 -7.00
N ARG A 154 -4.88 -17.30 -6.66
CA ARG A 154 -6.08 -16.94 -5.87
C ARG A 154 -5.80 -16.64 -4.39
N ASP A 155 -4.63 -17.01 -3.89
CA ASP A 155 -4.22 -16.82 -2.50
C ASP A 155 -3.31 -15.60 -2.29
N TRP A 156 -3.10 -14.79 -3.34
CA TRP A 156 -2.24 -13.60 -3.30
C TRP A 156 -2.55 -12.68 -2.10
N TRP A 157 -3.83 -12.51 -1.76
CA TRP A 157 -4.30 -11.72 -0.62
C TRP A 157 -3.60 -12.08 0.69
N ARG A 158 -3.50 -13.38 0.96
CA ARG A 158 -2.88 -13.92 2.18
C ARG A 158 -1.37 -13.67 2.17
N ARG A 159 -0.74 -13.88 1.01
CA ARG A 159 0.71 -13.67 0.83
C ARG A 159 1.09 -12.18 0.95
N ALA A 160 0.25 -11.29 0.41
CA ALA A 160 0.44 -9.84 0.48
C ALA A 160 -0.01 -9.23 1.81
N GLY A 161 -0.73 -9.97 2.68
CA GLY A 161 -1.35 -9.40 3.87
C GLY A 161 -2.48 -8.41 3.56
N ALA A 162 -3.07 -8.50 2.37
CA ALA A 162 -4.14 -7.60 1.93
C ALA A 162 -5.52 -8.12 2.38
N PRO A 163 -6.42 -7.24 2.86
CA PRO A 163 -7.76 -7.63 3.26
C PRO A 163 -8.60 -7.98 2.03
N ARG A 164 -9.41 -9.04 2.12
CA ARG A 164 -10.34 -9.39 1.04
C ARG A 164 -11.40 -8.30 0.83
N GLY A 165 -11.69 -8.02 -0.44
CA GLY A 165 -12.78 -7.13 -0.82
C GLY A 165 -14.13 -7.54 -0.20
N ARG A 166 -14.96 -6.55 0.13
CA ARG A 166 -16.25 -6.74 0.81
C ARG A 166 -17.42 -7.00 -0.15
N LEU A 167 -17.17 -7.36 -1.41
CA LEU A 167 -18.23 -7.50 -2.43
C LEU A 167 -19.39 -8.39 -1.98
N ARG A 168 -19.10 -9.53 -1.35
CA ARG A 168 -20.13 -10.45 -0.85
C ARG A 168 -21.02 -9.82 0.21
N LEU A 169 -20.43 -9.03 1.10
CA LEU A 169 -21.17 -8.32 2.14
C LEU A 169 -22.05 -7.23 1.53
N HIS A 170 -21.53 -6.46 0.58
CA HIS A 170 -22.32 -5.47 -0.13
C HIS A 170 -23.50 -6.09 -0.87
N LEU A 171 -23.29 -7.21 -1.59
CA LEU A 171 -24.37 -7.94 -2.23
C LEU A 171 -25.43 -8.39 -1.23
N ALA A 172 -25.03 -8.98 -0.10
CA ALA A 172 -25.96 -9.43 0.93
C ALA A 172 -26.79 -8.27 1.51
N VAL A 173 -26.14 -7.16 1.88
CA VAL A 173 -26.82 -5.98 2.45
C VAL A 173 -27.75 -5.32 1.42
N THR A 174 -27.29 -5.15 0.18
CA THR A 174 -28.12 -4.56 -0.89
C THR A 174 -29.31 -5.46 -1.25
N SER A 175 -29.12 -6.77 -1.34
CA SER A 175 -30.22 -7.71 -1.58
C SER A 175 -31.24 -7.72 -0.44
N ALA A 176 -30.78 -7.68 0.83
CA ALA A 176 -31.68 -7.58 1.98
C ALA A 176 -32.48 -6.28 1.98
N GLY A 177 -31.83 -5.15 1.64
CA GLY A 177 -32.52 -3.86 1.51
C GLY A 177 -33.56 -3.85 0.39
N PHE A 178 -33.27 -4.48 -0.76
CA PHE A 178 -34.24 -4.63 -1.84
C PHE A 178 -35.42 -5.50 -1.41
N ALA A 179 -35.16 -6.64 -0.75
CA ALA A 179 -36.21 -7.54 -0.27
C ALA A 179 -37.11 -6.91 0.81
N ALA A 180 -36.59 -6.00 1.64
CA ALA A 180 -37.38 -5.28 2.63
C ALA A 180 -38.22 -4.14 2.03
N ALA A 181 -37.93 -3.72 0.81
CA ALA A 181 -38.65 -2.66 0.09
C ALA A 181 -39.78 -3.20 -0.82
N VAL A 182 -39.90 -4.53 -0.93
CA VAL A 182 -40.94 -5.25 -1.69
C VAL A 182 -41.93 -5.87 -0.72
#